data_AF-A0A257MEH4-F1
#
_entry.id   AF-A0A257MEH4-F1
#
_cell.length_a   1.000
_cell.length_b   1.000
_cell.length_c   1.000
_cell.angle_alpha   90.00
_cell.angle_beta   90.00
_cell.angle_gamma   90.00
#
_symmetry.space_group_name_H-M   'P 1'
#
loop_
_entity.id
_entity.type
_entity.pdbx_description
1 polymer ?
#
loop_
_entity_poly.entity_id
_entity_poly.type
_entity_poly.pdbx_seq_one_letter_code
_entity_poly.pdbx_strand_id
1 'polypeptide(L)'
;MTSRISGFYRLAPSERLAAVAEQASLGKEEMDQIKDGLSLDAADKMVENVIGIMQVPLGVATNFVIDGREILIPMATEEPSVIAAASNGAKMAREAGGFVTTSTGPVMRAQIQVTGVQDPYSARQMVLSHKDDLMAMANEKDPMLVKFGGGVKDIEVDNRWPGVSAHYLQSGRPASGQGQSGLQGRGDRGA
;
A
#
# COMPACT_ATOMS: atom_id res chain seq x y z
N MET A 1 -22.30 5.92 11.78
CA MET A 1 -21.09 5.21 12.25
C MET A 1 -20.39 6.07 13.28
N THR A 2 -20.19 5.55 14.50
CA THR A 2 -19.27 6.15 15.47
C THR A 2 -18.06 5.24 15.69
N SER A 3 -16.88 5.82 15.90
CA SER A 3 -15.68 5.07 16.27
C SER A 3 -15.56 4.86 17.79
N ARG A 4 -16.46 5.45 18.58
CA ARG A 4 -16.46 5.34 20.05
C ARG A 4 -17.38 4.20 20.49
N ILE A 5 -16.79 3.15 21.04
CA ILE A 5 -17.53 2.02 21.63
C ILE A 5 -17.22 1.97 23.13
N SER A 6 -18.20 2.38 23.95
CA SER A 6 -18.01 2.43 25.41
C SER A 6 -17.80 1.03 25.98
N GLY A 7 -16.78 0.86 26.84
CA GLY A 7 -16.51 -0.42 27.49
C GLY A 7 -16.00 -1.53 26.56
N PHE A 8 -15.59 -1.22 25.32
CA PHE A 8 -15.18 -2.20 24.31
C PHE A 8 -14.14 -3.22 24.81
N TYR A 9 -13.15 -2.78 25.58
CA TYR A 9 -12.12 -3.65 26.13
C TYR A 9 -12.65 -4.69 27.13
N ARG A 10 -13.82 -4.45 27.74
CA ARG A 10 -14.47 -5.35 28.72
C ARG A 10 -15.30 -6.45 28.07
N LEU A 11 -15.69 -6.28 26.81
CA LEU A 11 -16.51 -7.23 26.05
C LEU A 11 -15.72 -8.49 25.71
N ALA A 12 -16.41 -9.62 25.56
CA ALA A 12 -15.82 -10.83 24.99
C ALA A 12 -15.50 -10.64 23.49
N PRO A 13 -14.55 -11.39 22.89
CA PRO A 13 -14.18 -11.23 21.49
C PRO A 13 -15.35 -11.28 20.49
N SER A 14 -16.33 -12.18 20.68
CA SER A 14 -17.52 -12.27 19.84
C SER A 14 -18.42 -11.04 19.94
N GLU A 15 -18.57 -10.49 21.14
CA GLU A 15 -19.34 -9.27 21.40
C GLU A 15 -18.63 -8.03 20.83
N ARG A 16 -17.29 -8.01 20.87
CA ARG A 16 -16.49 -6.97 20.21
C ARG A 16 -16.71 -6.98 18.71
N LEU A 17 -16.68 -8.16 18.08
CA LEU A 17 -16.93 -8.28 16.65
C LEU A 17 -18.35 -7.81 16.29
N ALA A 18 -19.36 -8.19 17.09
CA ALA A 18 -20.73 -7.73 16.88
C ALA A 18 -20.86 -6.20 16.98
N ALA A 19 -20.23 -5.59 18.00
CA ALA A 19 -20.23 -4.13 18.18
C ALA A 19 -19.52 -3.41 17.02
N VAL A 20 -18.41 -3.96 16.52
CA VAL A 20 -17.71 -3.41 15.34
C VAL A 20 -18.56 -3.56 14.09
N ALA A 21 -19.19 -4.73 13.89
CA ALA A 21 -20.04 -5.00 12.74
C ALA A 21 -21.24 -4.04 12.67
N GLU A 22 -21.88 -3.76 13.81
CA GLU A 22 -22.95 -2.77 13.88
C GLU A 22 -22.47 -1.38 13.44
N GLN A 23 -21.32 -0.92 13.96
CA GLN A 23 -20.79 0.41 13.64
C GLN A 23 -20.31 0.53 12.20
N ALA A 24 -19.65 -0.50 11.68
CA ALA A 24 -19.12 -0.56 10.32
C ALA A 24 -20.14 -1.06 9.28
N SER A 25 -21.38 -1.36 9.70
CA SER A 25 -22.45 -1.89 8.85
C SER A 25 -22.05 -3.19 8.13
N LEU A 26 -21.34 -4.07 8.84
CA LEU A 26 -20.92 -5.37 8.31
C LEU A 26 -22.07 -6.38 8.38
N GLY A 27 -22.25 -7.13 7.30
CA GLY A 27 -23.14 -8.27 7.22
C GLY A 27 -22.56 -9.54 7.84
N LYS A 28 -23.39 -10.59 7.87
CA LYS A 28 -23.00 -11.90 8.41
C LYS A 28 -21.80 -12.50 7.67
N GLU A 29 -21.77 -12.38 6.34
CA GLU A 29 -20.70 -12.93 5.51
C GLU A 29 -19.34 -12.30 5.86
N GLU A 30 -19.28 -10.98 6.02
CA GLU A 30 -18.05 -10.27 6.39
C GLU A 30 -17.60 -10.64 7.80
N MET A 31 -18.54 -10.77 8.75
CA MET A 31 -18.23 -11.25 10.09
C MET A 31 -17.68 -12.68 10.10
N ASP A 32 -18.22 -13.56 9.25
CA ASP A 32 -17.76 -14.94 9.16
C ASP A 32 -16.38 -15.01 8.48
N GLN A 33 -16.11 -14.18 7.47
CA GLN A 33 -14.76 -14.02 6.89
C GLN A 33 -13.72 -13.55 7.93
N ILE A 34 -14.08 -12.61 8.82
CA ILE A 34 -13.17 -12.16 9.89
C ILE A 34 -12.85 -13.29 10.88
N LYS A 35 -13.79 -14.20 11.15
CA LYS A 35 -13.58 -15.34 12.05
C LYS A 35 -12.77 -16.45 11.39
N ASP A 36 -13.09 -16.77 10.14
CA ASP A 36 -12.51 -17.89 9.42
C ASP A 36 -11.10 -17.57 8.91
N GLY A 37 -10.85 -16.31 8.57
CA GLY A 37 -9.55 -15.85 8.10
C GLY A 37 -9.17 -16.38 6.72
N LEU A 38 -7.87 -16.59 6.49
CA LEU A 38 -7.34 -17.09 5.22
C LEU A 38 -7.48 -18.63 5.16
N SER A 39 -7.95 -19.16 4.04
CA SER A 39 -7.98 -20.62 3.80
C SER A 39 -6.64 -21.13 3.27
N LEU A 40 -6.33 -22.43 3.49
CA LEU A 40 -5.12 -23.05 2.96
C LEU A 40 -5.09 -23.03 1.42
N ASP A 41 -6.22 -23.26 0.75
CA ASP A 41 -6.32 -23.21 -0.71
C ASP A 41 -6.07 -21.80 -1.26
N ALA A 42 -6.43 -20.76 -0.52
CA ALA A 42 -6.11 -19.38 -0.89
C ALA A 42 -4.62 -19.11 -0.66
N ALA A 43 -4.07 -19.56 0.47
CA ALA A 43 -2.65 -19.41 0.79
C ALA A 43 -1.74 -20.10 -0.25
N ASP A 44 -2.08 -21.31 -0.70
CA ASP A 44 -1.33 -22.07 -1.72
C ASP A 44 -1.26 -21.36 -3.08
N LYS A 45 -2.20 -20.44 -3.35
CA LYS A 45 -2.18 -19.58 -4.54
C LYS A 45 -1.41 -18.28 -4.33
N MET A 46 -1.08 -17.92 -3.09
CA MET A 46 -0.39 -16.67 -2.73
C MET A 46 1.13 -16.82 -2.74
N VAL A 47 1.66 -17.96 -2.28
CA VAL A 47 3.11 -18.21 -2.15
C VAL A 47 3.46 -19.66 -2.46
N GLU A 48 4.72 -19.94 -2.76
CA GLU A 48 5.21 -21.29 -3.04
C GLU A 48 5.41 -22.13 -1.76
N ASN A 49 5.27 -23.45 -1.87
CA ASN A 49 5.56 -24.44 -0.81
C ASN A 49 4.79 -24.23 0.51
N VAL A 50 3.50 -23.91 0.42
CA VAL A 50 2.65 -23.71 1.61
C VAL A 50 2.43 -25.02 2.36
N ILE A 51 2.68 -24.98 3.67
CA ILE A 51 2.42 -26.10 4.60
C ILE A 51 1.52 -25.71 5.78
N GLY A 52 1.08 -24.45 5.84
CA GLY A 52 0.31 -23.92 6.96
C GLY A 52 0.13 -22.41 6.89
N ILE A 53 -0.61 -21.87 7.86
CA ILE A 53 -0.87 -20.43 8.02
C ILE A 53 -0.45 -19.99 9.41
N MET A 54 0.32 -18.91 9.49
CA MET A 54 0.66 -18.24 10.75
C MET A 54 -0.35 -17.12 11.03
N GLN A 55 -1.11 -17.25 12.12
CA GLN A 55 -2.13 -16.27 12.51
C GLN A 55 -1.56 -15.23 13.47
N VAL A 56 -2.01 -13.98 13.35
CA VAL A 56 -1.68 -12.87 14.26
C VAL A 56 -2.98 -12.33 14.87
N PRO A 57 -3.02 -11.97 16.17
CA PRO A 57 -4.22 -11.41 16.78
C PRO A 57 -4.72 -10.17 16.04
N LEU A 58 -6.01 -10.15 15.71
CA LEU A 58 -6.68 -9.01 15.09
C LEU A 58 -7.55 -8.30 16.14
N GLY A 59 -7.28 -7.01 16.35
CA GLY A 59 -8.13 -6.13 17.15
C GLY A 59 -8.52 -4.87 16.41
N VAL A 60 -9.29 -4.01 17.08
CA VAL A 60 -9.77 -2.74 16.51
C VAL A 60 -9.49 -1.62 17.49
N ALA A 61 -8.77 -0.60 17.03
CA ALA A 61 -8.59 0.63 17.77
C ALA A 61 -9.80 1.56 17.57
N THR A 62 -10.20 2.20 18.67
CA THR A 62 -11.42 3.01 18.76
C THR A 62 -11.09 4.50 18.95
N ASN A 63 -12.11 5.35 18.87
CA ASN A 63 -12.09 6.80 19.13
C ASN A 63 -11.43 7.67 18.06
N PHE A 64 -10.88 7.11 16.98
CA PHE A 64 -10.26 7.90 15.93
C PHE A 64 -11.27 8.81 15.23
N VAL A 65 -10.88 10.08 15.11
CA VAL A 65 -11.51 11.08 14.24
C VAL A 65 -10.40 11.61 13.33
N ILE A 66 -10.53 11.39 12.03
CA ILE A 66 -9.54 11.78 11.02
C ILE A 66 -10.25 12.63 9.98
N ASP A 67 -9.81 13.86 9.79
CA ASP A 67 -10.41 14.83 8.87
C ASP A 67 -11.93 15.01 9.11
N GLY A 68 -12.31 15.06 10.39
CA GLY A 68 -13.69 15.19 10.85
C GLY A 68 -14.53 13.91 10.73
N ARG A 69 -13.95 12.79 10.29
CA ARG A 69 -14.65 11.50 10.13
C ARG A 69 -14.27 10.52 11.22
N GLU A 70 -15.26 9.88 11.81
CA GLU A 70 -15.04 8.81 12.80
C GLU A 70 -14.67 7.50 12.10
N ILE A 71 -13.54 6.89 12.47
CA ILE A 71 -13.01 5.69 11.82
C ILE A 71 -12.64 4.63 12.87
N LEU A 72 -12.97 3.37 12.61
CA LEU A 72 -12.46 2.23 13.36
C LEU A 72 -11.21 1.70 12.63
N ILE A 73 -10.11 1.47 13.37
CA ILE A 73 -8.83 1.08 12.77
C ILE A 73 -8.54 -0.39 13.11
N PRO A 74 -8.62 -1.33 12.15
CA PRO A 74 -8.21 -2.70 12.38
C PRO A 74 -6.68 -2.77 12.54
N MET A 75 -6.21 -3.57 13.50
CA MET A 75 -4.79 -3.74 13.83
C MET A 75 -4.49 -5.22 14.03
N ALA A 76 -3.60 -5.78 13.21
CA ALA A 76 -3.06 -7.12 13.40
C ALA A 76 -1.69 -7.01 14.10
N THR A 77 -1.60 -7.44 15.36
CA THR A 77 -0.37 -7.37 16.15
C THR A 77 -0.38 -8.37 17.30
N GLU A 78 0.76 -8.95 17.61
CA GLU A 78 1.00 -9.79 18.78
C GLU A 78 1.39 -8.99 20.03
N GLU A 79 1.79 -7.73 19.86
CA GLU A 79 2.33 -6.92 20.94
C GLU A 79 1.19 -6.44 21.87
N PRO A 80 1.26 -6.75 23.18
CA PRO A 80 0.24 -6.29 24.11
C PRO A 80 0.28 -4.76 24.22
N SER A 81 -0.84 -4.19 24.64
CA SER A 81 -1.03 -2.74 24.86
C SER A 81 -1.03 -1.82 23.62
N VAL A 82 -0.51 -2.23 22.46
CA VAL A 82 -0.45 -1.37 21.25
C VAL A 82 -1.84 -0.83 20.86
N ILE A 83 -2.83 -1.71 20.72
CA ILE A 83 -4.20 -1.33 20.34
C ILE A 83 -4.86 -0.45 21.42
N ALA A 84 -4.58 -0.74 22.69
CA ALA A 84 -5.11 0.03 23.81
C ALA A 84 -4.50 1.44 23.87
N ALA A 85 -3.19 1.55 23.68
CA ALA A 85 -2.46 2.81 23.62
C ALA A 85 -2.94 3.67 22.44
N ALA A 86 -3.08 3.08 21.24
CA ALA A 86 -3.64 3.76 20.07
C ALA A 86 -5.05 4.30 20.34
N SER A 87 -5.93 3.46 20.90
CA SER A 87 -7.31 3.86 21.25
C SER A 87 -7.36 4.97 22.30
N ASN A 88 -6.46 4.94 23.28
CA ASN A 88 -6.37 5.93 24.34
C ASN A 88 -5.83 7.27 23.80
N GLY A 89 -4.78 7.25 22.98
CA GLY A 89 -4.26 8.43 22.31
C GLY A 89 -5.29 9.09 21.40
N ALA A 90 -6.03 8.29 20.62
CA ALA A 90 -7.12 8.78 19.80
C ALA A 90 -8.26 9.40 20.63
N LYS A 91 -8.58 8.83 21.79
CA LYS A 91 -9.57 9.40 22.71
C LYS A 91 -9.15 10.78 23.21
N MET A 92 -7.88 10.98 23.56
CA MET A 92 -7.35 12.29 23.97
C MET A 92 -7.40 13.29 22.81
N ALA A 93 -6.91 12.89 21.62
CA ALA A 93 -6.91 13.76 20.44
C ALA A 93 -8.33 14.20 20.03
N ARG A 94 -9.31 13.34 20.23
CA ARG A 94 -10.72 13.62 19.93
C ARG A 94 -11.27 14.82 20.70
N GLU A 95 -10.85 15.05 21.94
CA GLU A 95 -11.26 16.21 22.73
C GLU A 95 -10.79 17.53 22.09
N ALA A 96 -9.71 17.48 21.31
CA ALA A 96 -9.17 18.61 20.55
C ALA A 96 -9.63 18.64 19.07
N GLY A 97 -10.62 17.83 18.67
CA GLY A 97 -11.14 17.78 17.31
C GLY A 97 -10.60 16.65 16.43
N GLY A 98 -9.71 15.79 16.95
CA GLY A 98 -9.15 14.66 16.24
C GLY A 98 -7.86 14.97 15.48
N PHE A 99 -7.59 14.19 14.44
CA PHE A 99 -6.42 14.31 13.58
C PHE A 99 -6.79 15.00 12.27
N VAL A 100 -5.90 15.86 11.79
CA VAL A 100 -5.96 16.46 10.45
C VAL A 100 -4.82 15.90 9.64
N THR A 101 -5.10 15.41 8.44
CA THR A 101 -4.11 14.75 7.59
C THR A 101 -3.98 15.41 6.24
N THR A 102 -2.78 15.31 5.65
CA THR A 102 -2.50 15.70 4.27
C THR A 102 -1.57 14.67 3.64
N SER A 103 -1.63 14.51 2.33
CA SER A 103 -0.78 13.59 1.57
C SER A 103 -0.30 14.25 0.29
N THR A 104 0.93 13.94 -0.12
CA THR A 104 1.50 14.35 -1.42
C THR A 104 0.88 13.62 -2.60
N GLY A 105 -0.01 12.64 -2.35
CA GLY A 105 -0.63 11.79 -3.35
C GLY A 105 0.17 10.51 -3.62
N PRO A 106 -0.43 9.56 -4.36
CA PRO A 106 0.15 8.24 -4.57
C PRO A 106 1.21 8.25 -5.68
N VAL A 107 2.39 8.82 -5.40
CA VAL A 107 3.52 8.84 -6.33
C VAL A 107 4.58 7.82 -5.92
N MET A 108 4.94 6.92 -6.82
CA MET A 108 6.00 5.93 -6.63
C MET A 108 7.21 6.24 -7.51
N ARG A 109 8.40 5.81 -7.06
CA ARG A 109 9.65 5.88 -7.83
C ARG A 109 10.00 4.50 -8.38
N ALA A 110 10.09 4.36 -9.70
CA ALA A 110 10.70 3.20 -10.35
C ALA A 110 12.12 3.56 -10.84
N GLN A 111 13.09 2.68 -10.64
CA GLN A 111 14.50 2.96 -10.94
C GLN A 111 15.00 2.11 -12.11
N ILE A 112 15.65 2.74 -13.08
CA ILE A 112 16.44 2.07 -14.13
C ILE A 112 17.90 2.42 -13.92
N GLN A 113 18.73 1.42 -13.64
CA GLN A 113 20.17 1.58 -13.52
C GLN A 113 20.85 1.33 -14.88
N VAL A 114 21.60 2.31 -15.35
CA VAL A 114 22.41 2.23 -16.57
C VAL A 114 23.88 2.19 -16.18
N THR A 115 24.56 1.09 -16.50
CA THR A 115 25.97 0.85 -16.17
C THR A 115 26.87 0.98 -17.40
N GLY A 116 28.19 1.14 -17.19
CA GLY A 116 29.16 1.20 -18.29
C GLY A 116 29.14 2.52 -19.08
N VAL A 117 28.58 3.57 -18.49
CA VAL A 117 28.51 4.91 -19.10
C VAL A 117 29.85 5.62 -18.90
N GLN A 118 30.54 5.93 -20.01
CA GLN A 118 31.84 6.62 -19.97
C GLN A 118 31.73 8.06 -19.46
N ASP A 119 30.65 8.77 -19.82
CA ASP A 119 30.34 10.12 -19.36
C ASP A 119 28.91 10.19 -18.79
N PRO A 120 28.74 9.94 -17.48
CA PRO A 120 27.44 9.98 -16.81
C PRO A 120 26.78 11.37 -16.84
N TYR A 121 27.55 12.46 -16.95
CA TYR A 121 27.00 13.81 -16.96
C TYR A 121 26.37 14.14 -18.32
N SER A 122 27.05 13.80 -19.41
CA SER A 122 26.48 13.93 -20.76
C SER A 122 25.26 13.02 -20.94
N ALA A 123 25.36 11.75 -20.49
CA ALA A 123 24.24 10.82 -20.54
C ALA A 123 23.01 11.33 -19.76
N ARG A 124 23.22 11.95 -18.59
CA ARG A 124 22.15 12.61 -17.85
C ARG A 124 21.47 13.71 -18.66
N GLN A 125 22.22 14.59 -19.30
CA GLN A 125 21.65 15.66 -20.13
C GLN A 125 20.84 15.09 -21.30
N MET A 126 21.34 14.02 -21.92
CA MET A 126 20.65 13.32 -23.02
C MET A 126 19.32 12.72 -22.59
N VAL A 127 19.25 12.10 -21.40
CA VAL A 127 17.99 11.57 -20.87
C VAL A 127 17.01 12.70 -20.57
N LEU A 128 17.48 13.78 -19.93
CA LEU A 128 16.63 14.92 -19.59
C LEU A 128 16.14 15.67 -20.82
N SER A 129 16.92 15.74 -21.90
CA SER A 129 16.50 16.39 -23.15
C SER A 129 15.43 15.60 -23.91
N HIS A 130 15.30 14.29 -23.67
CA HIS A 130 14.27 13.42 -24.27
C HIS A 130 13.20 12.99 -23.25
N LYS A 131 13.11 13.70 -22.12
CA LYS A 131 12.23 13.34 -21.01
C LYS A 131 10.77 13.16 -21.43
N ASP A 132 10.23 14.10 -22.20
CA ASP A 132 8.82 14.07 -22.59
C ASP A 132 8.52 12.87 -23.52
N ASP A 133 9.43 12.57 -24.46
CA ASP A 133 9.31 11.41 -25.34
C ASP A 133 9.38 10.09 -24.55
N LEU A 134 10.32 9.99 -23.62
CA LEU A 134 10.45 8.83 -22.73
C LEU A 134 9.22 8.64 -21.84
N MET A 135 8.65 9.74 -21.35
CA MET A 135 7.40 9.71 -20.58
C MET A 135 6.22 9.28 -21.43
N ALA A 136 6.11 9.78 -22.67
CA ALA A 136 5.07 9.37 -23.61
C ALA A 136 5.17 7.86 -23.93
N MET A 137 6.37 7.39 -24.28
CA MET A 137 6.64 5.97 -24.55
C MET A 137 6.30 5.08 -23.35
N ALA A 138 6.60 5.51 -22.13
CA ALA A 138 6.27 4.76 -20.92
C ALA A 138 4.74 4.71 -20.68
N ASN A 139 4.06 5.84 -20.88
CA ASN A 139 2.61 5.95 -20.71
C ASN A 139 1.81 5.17 -21.76
N GLU A 140 2.35 4.98 -22.97
CA GLU A 140 1.75 4.11 -23.98
C GLU A 140 1.70 2.63 -23.58
N LYS A 141 2.56 2.18 -22.65
CA LYS A 141 2.59 0.78 -22.21
C LYS A 141 1.45 0.41 -21.26
N ASP A 142 0.86 1.40 -20.58
CA ASP A 142 -0.30 1.17 -19.70
C ASP A 142 -1.38 2.26 -19.91
N PRO A 143 -2.13 2.18 -21.03
CA PRO A 143 -3.17 3.16 -21.34
C PRO A 143 -4.32 3.13 -20.32
N MET A 144 -4.52 2.02 -19.61
CA MET A 144 -5.53 1.90 -18.56
C MET A 144 -5.16 2.73 -17.33
N LEU A 145 -3.90 2.67 -16.89
CA LEU A 145 -3.41 3.50 -15.80
C LEU A 145 -3.52 5.00 -16.14
N VAL A 146 -3.14 5.39 -17.37
CA VAL A 146 -3.23 6.77 -17.85
C VAL A 146 -4.69 7.25 -17.87
N LYS A 147 -5.62 6.45 -18.42
CA LYS A 147 -7.06 6.74 -18.45
C LYS A 147 -7.62 7.09 -17.06
N PHE A 148 -7.06 6.49 -16.02
CA PHE A 148 -7.50 6.66 -14.64
C PHE A 148 -6.76 7.74 -13.85
N GLY A 149 -5.97 8.58 -14.52
CA GLY A 149 -5.25 9.71 -13.94
C GLY A 149 -3.82 9.41 -13.49
N GLY A 150 -3.39 8.15 -13.63
CA GLY A 150 -2.05 7.69 -13.26
C GLY A 150 -1.01 7.97 -14.34
N GLY A 151 -0.02 7.08 -14.43
CA GLY A 151 1.06 7.13 -15.43
C GLY A 151 2.32 7.83 -14.90
N VAL A 152 3.35 7.83 -15.73
CA VAL A 152 4.61 8.54 -15.49
C VAL A 152 4.34 10.04 -15.54
N LYS A 153 4.67 10.72 -14.45
CA LYS A 153 4.53 12.17 -14.24
C LYS A 153 5.85 12.90 -14.37
N ASP A 154 6.96 12.22 -14.13
CA ASP A 154 8.28 12.83 -14.14
C ASP A 154 9.38 11.78 -14.39
N ILE A 155 10.52 12.24 -14.89
CA ILE A 155 11.79 11.52 -14.95
C ILE A 155 12.86 12.40 -14.29
N GLU A 156 13.45 11.88 -13.23
CA GLU A 156 14.64 12.44 -12.59
C GLU A 156 15.85 11.56 -12.90
N VAL A 157 17.04 12.18 -12.97
CA VAL A 157 18.27 11.47 -13.28
C VAL A 157 19.35 11.79 -12.25
N ASP A 158 19.92 10.73 -11.69
CA ASP A 158 20.90 10.77 -10.62
C ASP A 158 22.21 10.05 -10.99
N ASN A 159 23.34 10.68 -10.67
CA ASN A 159 24.70 10.21 -10.97
C ASN A 159 25.47 9.80 -9.71
N ARG A 160 24.79 9.55 -8.57
CA ARG A 160 25.42 9.17 -7.29
C ARG A 160 26.17 7.83 -7.31
N TRP A 161 26.01 7.00 -8.34
CA TRP A 161 26.78 5.78 -8.56
C TRP A 161 27.66 5.93 -9.82
N PRO A 162 28.68 5.08 -10.06
CA PRO A 162 29.39 4.99 -11.36
C PRO A 162 28.51 4.52 -12.55
N GLY A 163 27.28 5.04 -12.63
CA GLY A 163 26.26 4.79 -13.63
C GLY A 163 25.16 5.85 -13.53
N VAL A 164 24.19 5.81 -14.43
CA VAL A 164 23.05 6.74 -14.46
C VAL A 164 21.83 6.03 -13.91
N SER A 165 21.16 6.59 -12.91
CA SER A 165 19.87 6.08 -12.43
C SER A 165 18.75 7.00 -12.92
N ALA A 166 17.83 6.46 -13.74
CA ALA A 166 16.62 7.16 -14.12
C ALA A 166 15.48 6.76 -13.18
N HIS A 167 14.83 7.75 -12.58
CA HIS A 167 13.69 7.57 -11.68
C HIS A 167 12.41 7.99 -12.39
N TYR A 168 11.47 7.07 -12.55
CA TYR A 168 10.13 7.39 -13.03
C TYR A 168 9.23 7.68 -11.83
N LEU A 169 8.59 8.85 -11.81
CA LEU A 169 7.50 9.13 -10.89
C LEU A 169 6.20 8.60 -11.48
N GLN A 170 5.75 7.43 -11.04
CA GLN A 170 4.47 6.87 -11.44
C GLN A 170 3.40 7.25 -10.42
N SER A 171 2.32 7.90 -10.87
CA SER A 171 1.13 8.01 -10.03
C SER A 171 0.39 6.67 -10.04
N GLY A 172 0.46 5.96 -8.92
CA GLY A 172 -0.32 4.74 -8.68
C GLY A 172 -1.75 5.09 -8.22
N ARG A 173 -2.72 4.23 -8.53
CA ARG A 173 -3.96 4.11 -7.73
C ARG A 173 -3.66 3.21 -6.50
N PRO A 174 -4.61 2.72 -5.64
CA PRO A 174 -4.23 2.06 -4.38
C PRO A 174 -3.64 0.65 -4.57
N ALA A 175 -3.01 0.39 -5.72
CA ALA A 175 -2.16 -0.76 -5.96
C ALA A 175 -0.70 -0.33 -5.74
N SER A 176 0.04 -1.09 -4.95
CA SER A 176 1.50 -1.06 -4.99
C SER A 176 1.92 -1.45 -6.41
N GLY A 177 2.44 -0.51 -7.20
CA GLY A 177 2.81 -0.69 -8.61
C GLY A 177 4.02 -1.60 -8.86
N GLN A 178 4.13 -2.72 -8.15
CA GLN A 178 5.13 -3.76 -8.39
C GLN A 178 4.58 -4.79 -9.38
N GLY A 179 4.38 -4.39 -10.64
CA GLY A 179 4.13 -5.34 -11.72
C GLY A 179 5.47 -5.82 -12.30
N GLN A 180 5.73 -7.13 -12.28
CA GLN A 180 6.86 -7.70 -13.02
C GLN A 180 6.56 -7.64 -14.52
N SER A 181 7.15 -6.69 -15.25
CA SER A 181 7.25 -6.77 -16.70
C SER A 181 8.37 -7.74 -17.07
N GLY A 182 8.02 -9.02 -17.19
CA GLY A 182 8.92 -10.04 -17.71
C GLY A 182 9.29 -9.73 -19.16
N LEU A 183 10.46 -9.10 -19.38
CA LEU A 183 11.16 -9.13 -20.66
C LEU A 183 11.66 -10.56 -20.89
N GLN A 184 10.79 -11.44 -21.41
CA GLN A 184 11.20 -12.73 -21.94
C GLN A 184 11.99 -12.50 -23.23
N GLY A 185 13.30 -12.32 -23.08
CA GLY A 185 14.25 -12.54 -24.16
C GLY A 185 14.22 -14.02 -24.54
N ARG A 186 13.66 -14.33 -25.71
CA ARG A 186 13.84 -15.64 -26.37
C ARG A 186 15.34 -15.81 -26.65
N GLY A 187 16.02 -16.55 -25.79
CA GLY A 187 17.30 -17.15 -26.11
C GLY A 187 17.07 -18.43 -26.88
N ASP A 188 17.25 -18.39 -28.19
CA ASP A 188 17.53 -19.57 -29.01
C ASP A 188 18.68 -20.34 -28.35
N ARG A 189 18.41 -21.56 -27.90
CA ARG A 189 19.44 -22.58 -27.70
C ARG A 189 19.19 -23.66 -28.74
N GLY A 190 19.81 -23.47 -29.89
CA GLY A 190 20.09 -24.54 -30.84
C GLY A 190 21.27 -25.37 -30.35
N ALA A 191 21.14 -26.68 -30.56
CA ALA A 191 22.12 -27.77 -30.47
C ALA A 191 22.75 -28.05 -29.09
#